data_AF-A0A948VWM0-F1
#
_entry.id   AF-A0A948VWM0-F1
#
_cell.length_a   1.000
_cell.length_b   1.000
_cell.length_c   1.000
_cell.angle_alpha   90.00
_cell.angle_beta   90.00
_cell.angle_gamma   90.00
#
_symmetry.space_group_name_H-M   'P 1'
#
loop_
_entity.id
_entity.type
_entity.pdbx_description
1 polymer ?
#
loop_
_entity_poly.entity_id
_entity_poly.type
_entity_poly.pdbx_seq_one_letter_code
_entity_poly.pdbx_strand_id
1 'polypeptide(L)'
;GNTAELVENIMLGAMVVGSGVDYFERKTNKAAVIRGERPDMQLAALETSTRCLVSTGAADPSEVVMHRAEEKEVPVIIARESTGAVVEAIEAAMSQARFRQKKKLPIITGMIKEALDVKALSQGLGLAG
;
A
#
# COMPACT_ATOMS: atom_id res chain seq x y z
N GLY A 1 4.38 -15.40 -1.35
CA GLY A 1 4.99 -14.24 -0.69
C GLY A 1 4.53 -14.13 0.75
N ASN A 2 5.48 -14.02 1.68
CA ASN A 2 5.26 -13.98 3.13
C ASN A 2 4.75 -12.59 3.57
N THR A 3 3.44 -12.44 3.78
CA THR A 3 2.77 -11.16 4.09
C THR A 3 3.04 -10.62 5.51
N ALA A 4 3.92 -11.27 6.29
CA ALA A 4 4.17 -11.00 7.70
C ALA A 4 5.36 -10.05 7.97
N GLU A 5 5.98 -9.49 6.93
CA GLU A 5 7.14 -8.64 7.09
C GLU A 5 6.78 -7.18 7.49
N LEU A 6 7.51 -6.66 8.48
CA LEU A 6 7.25 -5.35 9.09
C LEU A 6 7.40 -4.22 8.05
N VAL A 7 6.32 -3.45 7.85
CA VAL A 7 6.34 -2.18 7.13
C VAL A 7 6.53 -1.07 8.16
N GLU A 8 7.61 -0.29 8.01
CA GLU A 8 7.97 0.78 8.95
C GLU A 8 7.75 2.18 8.35
N ASN A 9 7.62 2.27 7.02
CA ASN A 9 7.53 3.52 6.29
C ASN A 9 6.45 3.44 5.19
N ILE A 10 5.80 4.57 4.89
CA ILE A 10 4.89 4.72 3.75
C ILE A 10 5.50 5.76 2.80
N MET A 11 5.55 5.45 1.51
CA MET A 11 6.02 6.38 0.48
C MET A 11 4.99 6.56 -0.63
N LEU A 12 4.78 7.80 -1.08
CA LEU A 12 3.75 8.17 -2.03
C LEU A 12 4.36 8.46 -3.40
N GLY A 13 3.96 7.70 -4.43
CA GLY A 13 4.41 7.89 -5.81
C GLY A 13 3.67 9.00 -6.58
N ALA A 14 2.91 9.86 -5.89
CA ALA A 14 1.95 10.77 -6.51
C ALA A 14 2.61 11.96 -7.25
N MET A 15 3.80 12.42 -6.84
CA MET A 15 4.44 13.64 -7.34
C MET A 15 5.98 13.60 -7.28
N VAL A 16 6.61 12.57 -7.87
CA VAL A 16 8.07 12.50 -7.97
C VAL A 16 8.50 13.13 -9.31
N VAL A 17 9.24 14.24 -9.25
CA VAL A 17 9.75 14.98 -10.45
C VAL A 17 11.17 14.54 -10.82
N GLY A 18 11.60 13.35 -10.40
CA GLY A 18 12.95 12.79 -10.61
C GLY A 18 12.94 11.28 -10.80
N SER A 19 14.12 10.65 -10.77
CA SER A 19 14.25 9.18 -10.80
C SER A 19 13.40 8.57 -9.67
N GLY A 20 12.44 7.71 -10.03
CA GLY A 20 11.59 7.04 -9.05
C GLY A 20 12.40 6.17 -8.08
N VAL A 21 13.48 5.57 -8.56
CA VAL A 21 14.36 4.72 -7.74
C VAL A 21 15.00 5.55 -6.64
N ASP A 22 15.65 6.67 -6.97
CA ASP A 22 16.30 7.57 -6.01
C ASP A 22 15.32 8.11 -4.96
N TYR A 23 14.06 8.29 -5.34
CA TYR A 23 13.01 8.64 -4.39
C TYR A 23 12.71 7.49 -3.44
N PHE A 24 12.45 6.30 -3.96
CA PHE A 24 12.05 5.13 -3.16
C PHE A 24 13.21 4.53 -2.35
N GLU A 25 14.47 4.69 -2.75
CA GLU A 25 15.64 4.26 -1.99
C GLU A 25 15.81 5.00 -0.66
N ARG A 26 15.22 6.19 -0.51
CA ARG A 26 15.32 7.00 0.72
C ARG A 26 14.79 6.29 1.97
N LYS A 27 13.93 5.29 1.80
CA LYS A 27 13.38 4.48 2.90
C LYS A 27 13.41 3.00 2.55
N THR A 28 13.84 2.20 3.52
CA THR A 28 13.76 0.74 3.49
C THR A 28 12.48 0.25 4.17
N ASN A 29 12.15 -1.03 3.99
CA ASN A 29 11.02 -1.69 4.64
C ASN A 29 9.69 -0.92 4.51
N LYS A 30 9.39 -0.43 3.29
CA LYS A 30 8.28 0.50 3.06
C LYS A 30 7.10 -0.15 2.33
N ALA A 31 5.91 0.43 2.55
CA ALA A 31 4.79 0.30 1.63
C ALA A 31 4.83 1.47 0.65
N ALA A 32 4.86 1.17 -0.65
CA ALA A 32 4.79 2.18 -1.70
C ALA A 32 3.34 2.30 -2.17
N VAL A 33 2.74 3.48 -2.05
CA VAL A 33 1.38 3.78 -2.50
C VAL A 33 1.46 4.61 -3.78
N ILE A 34 1.05 4.02 -4.89
CA ILE A 34 1.27 4.55 -6.24
C ILE A 34 -0.04 4.39 -7.03
N ARG A 35 -0.30 5.26 -8.00
CA ARG A 35 -1.47 5.11 -8.86
C ARG A 35 -1.26 4.03 -9.92
N GLY A 36 -2.32 3.32 -10.29
CA GLY A 36 -2.32 2.20 -11.24
C GLY A 36 -1.72 2.56 -12.60
N GLU A 37 -2.00 3.76 -13.07
CA GLU A 37 -1.56 4.30 -14.37
C GLU A 37 -0.08 4.71 -14.42
N ARG A 38 0.69 4.47 -13.35
CA ARG A 38 2.13 4.82 -13.25
C ARG A 38 3.01 3.58 -13.14
N PRO A 39 3.05 2.70 -14.16
CA PRO A 39 3.86 1.49 -14.13
C PRO A 39 5.36 1.79 -13.98
N ASP A 40 5.82 2.93 -14.49
CA ASP A 40 7.19 3.43 -14.31
C ASP A 40 7.57 3.59 -12.84
N MET A 41 6.68 4.16 -12.03
CA MET A 41 6.89 4.36 -10.59
C MET A 41 6.71 3.08 -9.79
N GLN A 42 5.78 2.23 -10.21
CA GLN A 42 5.58 0.93 -9.58
C GLN A 42 6.82 0.06 -9.74
N LEU A 43 7.37 -0.03 -10.96
CA LEU A 43 8.62 -0.74 -11.22
C LEU A 43 9.80 -0.13 -10.44
N ALA A 44 9.92 1.19 -10.42
CA ALA A 44 10.96 1.85 -9.63
C ALA A 44 10.87 1.53 -8.14
N ALA A 45 9.67 1.45 -7.57
CA ALA A 45 9.48 1.04 -6.18
C ALA A 45 9.89 -0.42 -5.95
N LEU A 46 9.52 -1.33 -6.87
CA LEU A 46 9.84 -2.76 -6.80
C LEU A 46 11.35 -3.05 -6.90
N GLU A 47 12.13 -2.15 -7.50
CA GLU A 47 13.60 -2.26 -7.52
C GLU A 47 14.29 -1.85 -6.21
N THR A 48 13.55 -1.30 -5.26
CA THR A 48 14.09 -0.86 -3.97
C THR A 48 13.55 -1.73 -2.83
N SER A 49 14.03 -1.52 -1.60
CA SER A 49 13.53 -2.23 -0.41
C SER A 49 12.05 -1.88 -0.13
N THR A 50 11.14 -2.63 -0.74
CA THR A 50 9.68 -2.44 -0.71
C THR A 50 9.03 -3.72 -0.24
N ARG A 51 8.19 -3.61 0.79
CA ARG A 51 7.51 -4.74 1.45
C ARG A 51 6.08 -4.92 0.96
N CYS A 52 5.49 -3.89 0.38
CA CYS A 52 4.18 -3.95 -0.23
C CYS A 52 4.02 -2.82 -1.25
N LEU A 53 3.41 -3.13 -2.38
CA LEU A 53 2.96 -2.14 -3.35
C LEU A 53 1.44 -1.99 -3.24
N VAL A 54 0.96 -0.77 -3.01
CA VAL A 54 -0.46 -0.43 -3.02
C VAL A 54 -0.74 0.36 -4.29
N SER A 55 -1.39 -0.29 -5.25
CA SER A 55 -1.87 0.33 -6.49
C SER A 55 -3.22 0.98 -6.24
N THR A 56 -3.32 2.28 -6.50
CA THR A 56 -4.51 3.10 -6.22
C THR A 56 -5.17 3.60 -7.50
N GLY A 57 -6.46 3.92 -7.43
CA GLY A 57 -7.22 4.48 -8.55
C GLY A 57 -7.90 3.45 -9.45
N ALA A 58 -8.35 3.92 -10.61
CA ALA A 58 -9.23 3.14 -11.48
C ALA A 58 -8.49 2.11 -12.35
N ALA A 59 -7.20 2.33 -12.64
CA ALA A 59 -6.40 1.43 -13.47
C ALA A 59 -5.79 0.30 -12.64
N ASP A 60 -5.78 -0.91 -13.18
CA ASP A 60 -5.00 -2.01 -12.62
C ASP A 60 -3.52 -1.90 -12.99
N PRO A 61 -2.60 -2.44 -12.16
CA PRO A 61 -1.20 -2.59 -12.53
C PRO A 61 -1.07 -3.37 -13.85
N SER A 62 -0.09 -2.99 -14.68
CA SER A 62 0.21 -3.74 -15.90
C SER A 62 0.78 -5.13 -15.57
N GLU A 63 0.70 -6.06 -16.52
CA GLU A 63 1.27 -7.41 -16.36
C GLU A 63 2.77 -7.37 -16.04
N VAL A 64 3.50 -6.42 -16.61
CA VAL A 64 4.94 -6.22 -16.34
C VAL A 64 5.19 -5.89 -14.86
N VAL A 65 4.34 -5.05 -14.26
CA VAL A 65 4.43 -4.74 -12.83
C VAL A 65 4.08 -5.96 -11.99
N MET A 66 3.00 -6.66 -12.34
CA MET A 66 2.57 -7.85 -11.59
C MET A 66 3.65 -8.94 -11.60
N HIS A 67 4.24 -9.21 -12.76
CA HIS A 67 5.33 -10.18 -12.91
C HIS A 67 6.55 -9.76 -12.09
N ARG A 68 6.96 -8.49 -12.16
CA ARG A 68 8.09 -7.99 -11.37
C ARG A 68 7.82 -8.07 -9.87
N ALA A 69 6.59 -7.80 -9.43
CA ALA A 69 6.21 -7.92 -8.03
C ALA A 69 6.27 -9.38 -7.55
N GLU A 70 5.86 -10.32 -8.39
CA GLU A 70 6.00 -11.76 -8.14
C GLU A 70 7.47 -12.18 -8.05
N GLU A 71 8.31 -11.79 -9.02
CA GLU A 71 9.77 -12.05 -9.01
C GLU A 71 10.45 -11.55 -7.73
N LYS A 72 10.02 -10.38 -7.23
CA LYS A 72 10.56 -9.74 -6.02
C LYS A 72 9.86 -10.21 -4.73
N GLU A 73 8.88 -11.11 -4.84
CA GLU A 73 8.01 -11.57 -3.76
C GLU A 73 7.28 -10.44 -2.99
N VAL A 74 7.03 -9.32 -3.65
CA VAL A 74 6.35 -8.15 -3.08
C VAL A 74 4.84 -8.28 -3.28
N PRO A 75 4.04 -8.30 -2.21
CA PRO A 75 2.59 -8.33 -2.33
C PRO A 75 2.06 -7.03 -2.95
N VAL A 76 1.11 -7.17 -3.89
CA VAL A 76 0.39 -6.07 -4.53
C VAL A 76 -1.03 -5.99 -3.99
N ILE A 77 -1.43 -4.81 -3.52
CA ILE A 77 -2.80 -4.51 -3.08
C ILE A 77 -3.40 -3.54 -4.10
N ILE A 78 -4.59 -3.85 -4.61
CA ILE A 78 -5.33 -2.97 -5.53
C ILE A 78 -6.44 -2.29 -4.72
N ALA A 79 -6.40 -0.96 -4.68
CA ALA A 79 -7.39 -0.11 -4.04
C ALA A 79 -8.01 0.80 -5.10
N ARG A 80 -9.35 0.83 -5.19
CA ARG A 80 -10.05 1.65 -6.20
C ARG A 80 -10.19 3.11 -5.79
N GLU A 81 -9.89 3.40 -4.54
CA GLU A 81 -9.93 4.73 -3.95
C GLU A 81 -8.77 5.61 -4.43
N SER A 82 -8.94 6.92 -4.24
CA SER A 82 -7.86 7.88 -4.49
C SER A 82 -6.70 7.63 -3.53
N THR A 83 -5.48 8.00 -3.96
CA THR A 83 -4.28 7.91 -3.11
C THR A 83 -4.48 8.60 -1.75
N GLY A 84 -5.16 9.76 -1.71
CA GLY A 84 -5.47 10.47 -0.47
C GLY A 84 -6.36 9.65 0.47
N ALA A 85 -7.44 9.06 -0.04
CA ALA A 85 -8.34 8.23 0.77
C ALA A 85 -7.65 6.96 1.30
N VAL A 86 -6.74 6.37 0.52
CA VAL A 86 -5.92 5.24 0.98
C VAL A 86 -4.95 5.65 2.07
N VAL A 87 -4.30 6.82 1.95
CA VAL A 87 -3.43 7.35 3.01
C VAL A 87 -4.21 7.63 4.29
N GLU A 88 -5.36 8.29 4.20
CA GLU A 88 -6.22 8.54 5.37
C GLU A 88 -6.65 7.23 6.04
N ALA A 89 -7.02 6.21 5.26
CA ALA A 89 -7.37 4.90 5.78
C ALA A 89 -6.18 4.22 6.50
N ILE A 90 -4.97 4.34 5.93
CA ILE A 90 -3.76 3.81 6.56
C ILE A 90 -3.46 4.56 7.88
N GLU A 91 -3.52 5.89 7.87
CA GLU A 91 -3.29 6.71 9.07
C GLU A 91 -4.32 6.40 10.16
N ALA A 92 -5.60 6.26 9.80
CA ALA A 92 -6.66 5.87 10.71
C ALA A 92 -6.42 4.47 11.29
N ALA A 93 -6.04 3.50 10.46
CA ALA A 93 -5.72 2.15 10.90
C ALA A 93 -4.49 2.13 11.81
N MET A 94 -3.44 2.89 11.50
CA MET A 94 -2.25 3.03 12.33
C MET A 94 -2.55 3.72 13.67
N SER A 95 -3.43 4.72 13.68
CA SER A 95 -3.91 5.37 14.90
C SER A 95 -4.65 4.36 15.78
N GLN A 96 -5.62 3.64 15.22
CA GLN A 96 -6.35 2.58 15.94
C GLN A 96 -5.43 1.44 16.41
N ALA A 97 -4.44 1.08 15.59
CA ALA A 97 -3.41 0.12 15.94
C ALA A 97 -2.61 0.59 17.15
N ARG A 98 -2.14 1.84 17.15
CA ARG A 98 -1.42 2.46 18.27
C ARG A 98 -2.26 2.47 19.55
N PHE A 99 -3.58 2.67 19.44
CA PHE A 99 -4.52 2.54 20.57
C PHE A 99 -4.68 1.08 21.06
N ARG A 100 -4.55 0.08 20.17
CA ARG A 100 -4.61 -1.36 20.50
C ARG A 100 -3.25 -1.97 20.90
N GLN A 101 -2.12 -1.34 20.53
CA GLN A 101 -0.74 -1.86 20.59
C GLN A 101 -0.01 -1.70 21.92
N LYS A 102 -0.67 -1.84 23.09
CA LYS A 102 0.12 -2.12 24.31
C LYS A 102 0.88 -3.46 24.22
N LYS A 103 0.54 -4.36 23.29
CA LYS A 103 1.33 -5.58 22.98
C LYS A 103 1.19 -6.01 21.51
N LYS A 104 2.33 -6.10 20.81
CA LYS A 104 2.60 -6.81 19.52
C LYS A 104 2.33 -6.03 18.21
N LEU A 105 3.40 -5.71 17.50
CA LEU A 105 3.46 -5.22 16.10
C LEU A 105 3.82 -6.41 15.20
N PRO A 106 2.93 -6.81 14.26
CA PRO A 106 3.15 -6.49 12.85
C PRO A 106 1.83 -6.38 12.06
N ILE A 107 1.33 -5.17 11.77
CA ILE A 107 0.03 -5.04 11.10
C ILE A 107 -0.02 -3.77 10.24
N ILE A 108 0.33 -3.85 8.96
CA ILE A 108 0.01 -2.79 7.98
C ILE A 108 -0.63 -3.40 6.74
N THR A 109 -0.09 -4.48 6.18
CA THR A 109 -0.72 -5.23 5.08
C THR A 109 -2.10 -5.78 5.47
N GLY A 110 -2.21 -6.41 6.64
CA GLY A 110 -3.49 -6.88 7.19
C GLY A 110 -4.46 -5.73 7.47
N MET A 111 -3.96 -4.60 7.96
CA MET A 111 -4.76 -3.41 8.26
C MET A 111 -5.21 -2.65 7.01
N ILE A 112 -4.41 -2.61 5.95
CA ILE A 112 -4.82 -2.05 4.67
C ILE A 112 -5.90 -2.93 4.07
N LYS A 113 -5.71 -4.26 4.10
CA LYS A 113 -6.74 -5.19 3.65
C LYS A 113 -8.02 -5.01 4.46
N GLU A 114 -7.94 -5.00 5.79
CA GLU A 114 -9.10 -4.75 6.66
C GLU A 114 -9.69 -3.36 6.46
N ALA A 115 -8.92 -2.28 6.32
CA ALA A 115 -9.45 -0.92 6.15
C ALA A 115 -10.10 -0.71 4.77
N LEU A 116 -9.54 -1.32 3.72
CA LEU A 116 -10.15 -1.37 2.39
C LEU A 116 -11.41 -2.27 2.41
N ASP A 117 -11.39 -3.36 3.18
CA ASP A 117 -12.54 -4.26 3.36
C ASP A 117 -13.60 -3.67 4.31
N VAL A 118 -13.25 -2.78 5.24
CA VAL A 118 -14.21 -2.06 6.12
C VAL A 118 -15.07 -1.11 5.28
N LYS A 119 -14.54 -0.55 4.18
CA LYS A 119 -15.37 0.19 3.20
C LYS A 119 -16.37 -0.73 2.50
N ALA A 120 -15.97 -1.96 2.14
CA ALA A 120 -16.89 -2.95 1.58
C ALA A 120 -17.93 -3.45 2.60
N LEU A 121 -17.52 -3.65 3.87
CA LEU A 121 -18.39 -4.04 4.98
C LEU A 121 -19.38 -2.94 5.39
N SER A 122 -19.02 -1.66 5.23
CA SER A 122 -19.93 -0.55 5.54
C SER A 122 -21.14 -0.47 4.59
N GLN A 123 -21.00 -0.93 3.34
CA GLN A 123 -22.12 -1.04 2.39
C GLN A 123 -22.92 -2.34 2.56
N GLY A 124 -22.33 -3.39 3.13
CA GLY A 124 -23.01 -4.66 3.38
C GLY A 124 -23.78 -4.75 4.71
N LEU A 125 -23.43 -3.94 5.72
CA LEU A 125 -24.00 -4.05 7.06
C LEU A 125 -25.13 -3.06 7.39
N GLY A 126 -25.55 -2.18 6.46
CA GLY A 126 -26.78 -1.40 6.63
C GLY A 126 -26.88 -0.62 7.96
N LEU A 127 -25.75 -0.15 8.49
CA LEU A 127 -25.72 0.71 9.68
C LEU A 127 -25.69 2.20 9.27
N ALA A 128 -26.64 2.56 8.41
CA ALA A 128 -27.19 3.90 8.34
C ALA A 128 -28.71 3.69 8.45
N GLY A 129 -29.34 4.42 9.38
CA GLY A 129 -30.70 4.17 9.87
C GLY A 129 -31.82 4.22 8.84
#